data_AF-A0ABD5SFX0-F1
#
_entry.id   AF-A0ABD5SFX0-F1
#
_cell.length_a   1.000
_cell.length_b   1.000
_cell.length_c   1.000
_cell.angle_alpha   90.00
_cell.angle_beta   90.00
_cell.angle_gamma   90.00
#
_symmetry.space_group_name_H-M   'P 1'
#
loop_
_entity.id
_entity.type
_entity.pdbx_description
1 polymer ?
#
loop_
_entity_poly.entity_id
_entity_poly.type
_entity_poly.pdbx_seq_one_letter_code
_entity_poly.pdbx_strand_id
1 'polypeptide(L)'
;NAVVSLTWSEEGGVLAKDRPNTAQDDIAECLFTGDINDCQTSRTPFFSSYSEWGRFSTPSTPSQYTVDNGQVLPWNAATYGFNRQAFRRHSVPTERYLISSNISYEINDKLEAFMETTFARTETQTDIEPFPHSAGDLFIDGISIDNPFVPQDLRNIAIANGDDVIQYVRRTTELDNRGSFAERQT
;
A
#
# COMPACT_ATOMS: atom_id res chain seq x y z
N ASN A 1 -38.90 -15.86 -30.47
CA ASN A 1 -37.46 -15.67 -30.75
C ASN A 1 -36.74 -15.26 -29.49
N ALA A 2 -35.55 -15.78 -29.21
CA ALA A 2 -34.77 -15.39 -28.04
C ALA A 2 -33.30 -15.26 -28.40
N VAL A 3 -32.67 -14.19 -27.92
CA VAL A 3 -31.22 -13.96 -28.00
C VAL A 3 -30.72 -13.73 -26.59
N VAL A 4 -29.68 -14.47 -26.21
CA VAL A 4 -28.99 -14.33 -24.92
C VAL A 4 -27.51 -14.22 -25.18
N SER A 5 -26.86 -13.25 -24.55
CA SER A 5 -25.41 -13.05 -24.56
C SER A 5 -24.88 -13.09 -23.14
N LEU A 6 -23.79 -13.84 -22.95
CA LEU A 6 -23.07 -13.97 -21.71
C LEU A 6 -21.62 -13.60 -21.96
N THR A 7 -21.10 -12.63 -21.22
CA THR A 7 -19.71 -12.18 -21.31
C THR A 7 -19.09 -12.22 -19.93
N TRP A 8 -17.91 -12.82 -19.86
CA TRP A 8 -17.02 -12.75 -18.71
C TRP A 8 -15.66 -12.22 -19.18
N SER A 9 -15.07 -11.32 -18.41
CA SER A 9 -13.74 -10.78 -18.67
C SER A 9 -12.99 -10.55 -17.37
N GLU A 10 -11.72 -10.92 -17.35
CA GLU A 10 -10.81 -10.69 -16.23
C GLU A 10 -9.57 -9.93 -16.71
N GLU A 11 -9.19 -8.90 -15.97
CA GLU A 11 -7.96 -8.13 -16.17
C GLU A 11 -7.12 -8.25 -14.89
N GLY A 12 -6.00 -8.98 -14.91
CA GLY A 12 -5.21 -9.37 -13.72
C GLY A 12 -4.38 -8.26 -13.03
N GLY A 13 -4.58 -6.99 -13.41
CA GLY A 13 -3.77 -5.86 -12.96
C GLY A 13 -2.28 -5.98 -13.34
N VAL A 14 -1.47 -5.01 -12.95
CA VAL A 14 -0.01 -5.04 -13.19
C VAL A 14 0.73 -4.57 -11.95
N LEU A 15 1.59 -5.41 -11.40
CA LEU A 15 2.42 -5.07 -10.24
C LEU A 15 3.67 -4.29 -10.66
N ALA A 16 4.14 -3.40 -9.78
CA ALA A 16 5.36 -2.63 -10.01
C ALA A 16 6.61 -3.53 -9.98
N LYS A 17 6.64 -4.53 -9.10
CA LYS A 17 7.72 -5.55 -9.03
C LYS A 17 7.88 -6.41 -10.28
N ASP A 18 6.85 -6.53 -11.12
CA ASP A 18 6.91 -7.34 -12.34
C ASP A 18 7.62 -6.59 -13.49
N ARG A 19 8.03 -5.34 -13.26
CA ARG A 19 8.77 -4.51 -14.21
C ARG A 19 10.13 -4.13 -13.64
N PRO A 20 11.24 -4.42 -14.34
CA PRO A 20 12.60 -4.17 -13.84
C PRO A 20 12.84 -2.72 -13.40
N ASN A 21 12.27 -1.74 -14.12
CA ASN A 21 12.45 -0.32 -13.86
C ASN A 21 11.58 0.23 -12.72
N THR A 22 10.61 -0.53 -12.22
CA THR A 22 9.76 -0.12 -11.10
C THR A 22 9.76 -1.13 -9.96
N ALA A 23 10.70 -2.07 -9.94
CA ALA A 23 10.70 -3.14 -8.94
C ALA A 23 11.23 -2.69 -7.57
N GLN A 24 11.95 -1.57 -7.54
CA GLN A 24 12.47 -0.97 -6.31
C GLN A 24 11.90 0.42 -6.14
N ASP A 25 11.68 0.82 -4.90
CA ASP A 25 11.35 2.20 -4.58
C ASP A 25 12.42 3.13 -5.15
N ASP A 26 11.92 4.22 -5.69
CA ASP A 26 12.68 5.31 -6.22
C ASP A 26 12.02 6.64 -5.89
N ILE A 27 12.72 7.70 -6.27
CA ILE A 27 12.29 9.07 -6.12
C ILE A 27 12.91 9.90 -7.24
N ALA A 28 12.23 10.95 -7.69
CA ALA A 28 12.76 11.83 -8.73
C ALA A 28 14.04 12.54 -8.22
N GLU A 29 15.12 12.50 -9.01
CA GLU A 29 16.42 13.08 -8.64
C GLU A 29 16.34 14.59 -8.39
N CYS A 30 15.43 15.27 -9.10
CA CYS A 30 15.18 16.71 -8.92
C CYS A 30 14.79 17.12 -7.49
N LEU A 31 14.30 16.18 -6.65
CA LEU A 31 14.02 16.45 -5.24
C LEU A 31 15.29 16.67 -4.40
N PHE A 32 16.46 16.30 -4.92
CA PHE A 32 17.77 16.52 -4.29
C PHE A 32 18.58 17.60 -4.99
N THR A 33 18.50 17.68 -6.32
CA THR A 33 19.28 18.66 -7.11
C THR A 33 18.58 20.01 -7.24
N GLY A 34 17.25 20.04 -7.17
CA GLY A 34 16.44 21.24 -7.44
C GLY A 34 16.29 21.59 -8.92
N ASP A 35 16.88 20.81 -9.84
CA ASP A 35 16.78 21.03 -11.28
C ASP A 35 15.61 20.23 -11.88
N ILE A 36 14.69 20.89 -12.57
CA ILE A 36 13.52 20.25 -13.20
C ILE A 36 13.91 19.25 -14.31
N ASN A 37 15.07 19.43 -14.93
CA ASN A 37 15.57 18.51 -15.95
C ASN A 37 15.87 17.13 -15.37
N ASP A 38 16.17 17.04 -14.07
CA ASP A 38 16.45 15.79 -13.37
C ASP A 38 15.17 15.06 -12.93
N CYS A 39 13.97 15.62 -13.13
CA CYS A 39 12.73 14.98 -12.68
C CYS A 39 12.37 13.70 -13.46
N GLN A 40 12.98 13.48 -14.63
CA GLN A 40 12.85 12.23 -15.38
C GLN A 40 13.93 11.19 -14.97
N THR A 41 14.87 11.59 -14.13
CA THR A 41 15.92 10.71 -13.61
C THR A 41 15.48 10.12 -12.27
N SER A 42 15.55 8.79 -12.19
CA SER A 42 15.18 8.05 -10.98
C SER A 42 16.41 7.86 -10.09
N ARG A 43 16.29 8.24 -8.81
CA ARG A 43 17.23 7.86 -7.75
C ARG A 43 16.74 6.57 -7.12
N THR A 44 17.49 5.49 -7.35
CA THR A 44 17.12 4.15 -6.88
C THR A 44 18.35 3.42 -6.30
N PRO A 45 18.23 2.68 -5.18
CA PRO A 45 17.03 2.54 -4.36
C PRO A 45 16.77 3.75 -3.46
N PHE A 46 15.50 4.06 -3.21
CA PHE A 46 15.07 5.05 -2.22
C PHE A 46 13.96 4.48 -1.34
N PHE A 47 14.32 3.53 -0.48
CA PHE A 47 13.36 2.82 0.36
C PHE A 47 12.66 3.72 1.38
N SER A 48 11.43 3.36 1.72
CA SER A 48 10.66 4.04 2.75
C SER A 48 11.32 3.92 4.12
N SER A 49 11.32 5.02 4.88
CA SER A 49 11.77 5.03 6.28
C SER A 49 10.80 4.37 7.27
N TYR A 50 9.60 4.03 6.81
CA TYR A 50 8.63 3.23 7.53
C TYR A 50 8.80 1.77 7.09
N SER A 51 9.47 0.98 7.92
CA SER A 51 9.77 -0.43 7.66
C SER A 51 9.37 -1.33 8.83
N GLU A 52 9.38 -2.64 8.58
CA GLU A 52 9.12 -3.71 9.53
C GLU A 52 10.09 -3.69 10.72
N TRP A 53 11.34 -3.29 10.46
CA TRP A 53 12.41 -3.12 11.44
C TRP A 53 12.11 -2.01 12.45
N GLY A 54 11.26 -1.07 12.08
CA GLY A 54 11.02 0.14 12.86
C GLY A 54 12.22 1.09 12.84
N ARG A 55 11.90 2.37 12.96
CA ARG A 55 12.87 3.45 13.09
C ARG A 55 12.50 4.25 14.32
N PHE A 56 13.42 4.25 15.27
CA PHE A 56 13.27 4.88 16.57
C PHE A 56 14.16 6.11 16.65
N SER A 57 13.70 7.14 17.35
CA SER A 57 14.48 8.35 17.61
C SER A 57 14.16 8.88 19.00
N THR A 58 15.09 9.67 19.54
CA THR A 58 14.81 10.45 20.75
C THR A 58 14.47 11.88 20.31
N PRO A 59 13.44 12.54 20.87
CA PRO A 59 12.95 13.84 20.38
C PRO A 59 14.03 14.93 20.28
N SER A 60 14.99 14.94 21.21
CA SER A 60 16.01 15.98 21.30
C SER A 60 17.16 15.84 20.29
N THR A 61 17.29 14.70 19.58
CA THR A 61 18.42 14.46 18.67
C THR A 61 17.99 13.96 17.29
N PRO A 62 18.76 14.25 16.22
CA PRO A 62 18.44 13.74 14.88
C PRO A 62 18.82 12.25 14.70
N SER A 63 19.47 11.64 15.70
CA SER A 63 19.94 10.26 15.61
C SER A 63 18.77 9.28 15.53
N GLN A 64 18.89 8.33 14.60
CA GLN A 64 17.86 7.31 14.34
C GLN A 64 18.44 5.93 14.56
N TYR A 65 17.62 5.05 15.12
CA TYR A 65 18.01 3.72 15.55
C TYR A 65 17.02 2.68 15.05
N THR A 66 17.48 1.44 14.97
CA THR A 66 16.65 0.26 14.78
C THR A 66 17.07 -0.82 15.76
N VAL A 67 16.29 -1.89 15.86
CA VAL A 67 16.59 -3.04 16.69
C VAL A 67 16.63 -4.28 15.81
N ASP A 68 17.81 -4.87 15.68
CA ASP A 68 18.03 -6.10 14.91
C ASP A 68 18.66 -7.14 15.85
N ASN A 69 18.04 -8.33 15.92
CA ASN A 69 18.45 -9.42 16.81
C ASN A 69 18.71 -8.98 18.27
N GLY A 70 17.89 -8.05 18.76
CA GLY A 70 17.98 -7.50 20.12
C GLY A 70 19.08 -6.44 20.33
N GLN A 71 19.83 -6.09 19.29
CA GLN A 71 20.86 -5.04 19.34
C GLN A 71 20.33 -3.72 18.79
N VAL A 72 20.64 -2.62 19.47
CA VAL A 72 20.32 -1.27 18.99
C VAL A 72 21.40 -0.82 18.01
N LEU A 73 21.01 -0.56 16.77
CA LEU A 73 21.92 -0.18 15.67
C LEU A 73 21.52 1.18 15.09
N PRO A 74 22.46 1.94 14.51
CA PRO A 74 22.13 3.12 13.72
C PRO A 74 21.20 2.74 12.56
N TRP A 75 20.14 3.52 12.37
CA TRP A 75 19.21 3.29 11.27
C TRP A 75 19.83 3.71 9.93
N ASN A 76 19.64 2.87 8.91
CA ASN A 76 20.10 3.11 7.54
C ASN A 76 18.99 2.69 6.57
N ALA A 77 18.52 3.61 5.74
CA ALA A 77 17.47 3.37 4.74
C ALA A 77 17.82 2.27 3.74
N ALA A 78 19.09 2.15 3.33
CA ALA A 78 19.52 1.16 2.35
C ALA A 78 19.46 -0.28 2.89
N THR A 79 19.62 -0.45 4.21
CA THR A 79 19.64 -1.76 4.87
C THR A 79 18.29 -2.11 5.50
N TYR A 80 17.68 -1.14 6.20
CA TYR A 80 16.48 -1.34 7.01
C TYR A 80 15.26 -0.58 6.45
N GLY A 81 15.35 -0.03 5.26
CA GLY A 81 14.21 0.60 4.59
C GLY A 81 13.28 -0.42 3.95
N PHE A 82 12.05 0.01 3.68
CA PHE A 82 11.02 -0.84 3.08
C PHE A 82 10.80 -0.52 1.60
N ASN A 83 10.80 -1.56 0.76
CA ASN A 83 10.46 -1.46 -0.66
C ASN A 83 8.95 -1.52 -0.87
N ARG A 84 8.30 -0.37 -1.09
CA ARG A 84 6.85 -0.29 -1.32
C ARG A 84 6.47 -0.80 -2.71
N GLN A 85 7.34 -0.66 -3.70
CA GLN A 85 7.09 -1.18 -5.06
C GLN A 85 6.94 -2.70 -5.12
N ALA A 86 7.38 -3.43 -4.09
CA ALA A 86 7.13 -4.87 -3.98
C ALA A 86 5.61 -5.20 -3.93
N PHE A 87 4.77 -4.24 -3.55
CA PHE A 87 3.32 -4.41 -3.33
C PHE A 87 2.48 -3.61 -4.32
N ARG A 88 2.94 -2.44 -4.72
CA ARG A 88 2.16 -1.48 -5.52
C ARG A 88 1.81 -2.00 -6.91
N ARG A 89 0.67 -1.54 -7.41
CA ARG A 89 0.14 -1.85 -8.74
C ARG A 89 0.06 -0.60 -9.60
N HIS A 90 0.35 -0.76 -10.88
CA HIS A 90 0.13 0.24 -11.95
C HIS A 90 -1.30 0.19 -12.50
N SER A 91 -1.95 -0.97 -12.41
CA SER A 91 -3.36 -1.13 -12.78
C SER A 91 -4.11 -2.03 -11.80
N VAL A 92 -5.36 -1.68 -11.57
CA VAL A 92 -6.27 -2.36 -10.66
C VAL A 92 -6.85 -3.61 -11.34
N PRO A 93 -6.70 -4.80 -10.74
CA PRO A 93 -7.40 -5.99 -11.19
C PRO A 93 -8.91 -5.76 -11.26
N THR A 94 -9.52 -6.16 -12.38
CA THR A 94 -10.95 -5.98 -12.59
C THR A 94 -11.58 -7.22 -13.20
N GLU A 95 -12.68 -7.67 -12.62
CA GLU A 95 -13.48 -8.77 -13.14
C GLU A 95 -14.88 -8.26 -13.51
N ARG A 96 -15.40 -8.68 -14.67
CA ARG A 96 -16.71 -8.25 -15.17
C ARG A 96 -17.53 -9.43 -15.68
N TYR A 97 -18.79 -9.45 -15.28
CA TYR A 97 -19.82 -10.35 -15.76
C TYR A 97 -20.95 -9.52 -16.39
N LEU A 98 -21.35 -9.86 -17.62
CA LEU A 98 -22.47 -9.22 -18.30
C LEU A 98 -23.38 -10.29 -18.90
N ILE A 99 -24.66 -10.18 -18.59
CA ILE A 99 -25.74 -10.99 -19.18
C ILE A 99 -26.70 -10.02 -19.86
N SER A 100 -26.97 -10.22 -21.13
CA SER A 100 -28.02 -9.49 -21.85
C SER A 100 -28.94 -10.46 -22.56
N SER A 101 -30.24 -10.23 -22.49
CA SER A 101 -31.23 -11.03 -23.21
C SER A 101 -32.35 -10.18 -23.80
N ASN A 102 -32.83 -10.60 -24.97
CA ASN A 102 -34.05 -10.13 -25.58
C ASN A 102 -34.87 -11.36 -25.99
N ILE A 103 -36.10 -11.44 -25.50
CA ILE A 103 -37.02 -12.56 -25.71
C ILE A 103 -38.32 -11.99 -26.26
N SER A 104 -38.74 -12.49 -27.41
CA SER A 104 -40.00 -12.15 -28.08
C SER A 104 -40.86 -13.39 -28.26
N TYR A 105 -42.15 -13.28 -27.99
CA TYR A 105 -43.14 -14.33 -28.15
C TYR A 105 -44.41 -13.79 -28.83
N GLU A 106 -44.73 -14.34 -29.99
CA GLU A 106 -45.98 -14.05 -30.70
C GLU A 106 -47.14 -14.80 -30.02
N ILE A 107 -48.07 -14.06 -29.43
CA ILE A 107 -49.28 -14.62 -28.79
C ILE A 107 -50.31 -14.99 -29.87
N ASN A 108 -50.44 -14.14 -30.89
CA ASN A 108 -51.18 -14.38 -32.13
C ASN A 108 -50.67 -13.43 -33.22
N ASP A 109 -51.21 -13.54 -34.44
CA ASP A 109 -50.82 -12.76 -35.63
C ASP A 109 -50.88 -11.22 -35.45
N LYS A 110 -51.47 -10.72 -34.35
CA LYS A 110 -51.64 -9.29 -34.05
C LYS A 110 -51.04 -8.85 -32.71
N LEU A 111 -50.47 -9.77 -31.94
CA LEU A 111 -50.00 -9.49 -30.58
C LEU A 111 -48.69 -10.22 -30.27
N GLU A 112 -47.67 -9.45 -29.92
CA GLU A 112 -46.36 -9.94 -29.48
C GLU A 112 -46.08 -9.44 -28.05
N ALA A 113 -45.54 -10.31 -27.21
CA ALA A 113 -44.95 -9.95 -25.93
C ALA A 113 -43.42 -10.00 -26.05
N PHE A 114 -42.75 -9.01 -25.47
CA PHE A 114 -41.28 -8.98 -25.41
C PHE A 114 -40.77 -8.72 -24.00
N MET A 115 -39.55 -9.19 -23.73
CA MET A 115 -38.83 -9.01 -22.48
C MET A 115 -37.36 -8.73 -22.79
N GLU A 116 -36.81 -7.70 -22.14
CA GLU A 116 -35.40 -7.36 -22.20
C GLU A 116 -34.81 -7.39 -20.80
N THR A 117 -33.65 -8.04 -20.66
CA THR A 117 -32.92 -8.09 -19.38
C THR A 117 -31.48 -7.74 -19.62
N THR A 118 -30.91 -6.90 -18.75
CA THR A 118 -29.47 -6.72 -18.64
C THR A 118 -29.09 -6.88 -17.19
N PHE A 119 -28.07 -7.68 -16.93
CA PHE A 119 -27.41 -7.80 -15.63
C PHE A 119 -25.92 -7.58 -15.84
N ALA A 120 -25.33 -6.67 -15.06
CA ALA A 120 -23.89 -6.46 -15.07
C ALA A 120 -23.35 -6.48 -13.63
N ARG A 121 -22.25 -7.21 -13.41
CA ARG A 121 -21.47 -7.18 -12.17
C ARG A 121 -20.04 -6.82 -12.50
N THR A 122 -19.46 -5.89 -11.75
CA THR A 122 -18.04 -5.53 -11.84
C THR A 122 -17.44 -5.52 -10.44
N GLU A 123 -16.30 -6.19 -10.31
CA GLU A 123 -15.55 -6.32 -9.06
C GLU A 123 -14.12 -5.82 -9.27
N THR A 124 -13.61 -5.06 -8.31
CA THR A 124 -12.22 -4.60 -8.28
C THR A 124 -11.66 -4.76 -6.89
N GLN A 125 -10.44 -5.29 -6.79
CA GLN A 125 -9.68 -5.38 -5.56
C GLN A 125 -8.29 -4.79 -5.76
N THR A 126 -7.87 -3.93 -4.84
CA THR A 126 -6.53 -3.34 -4.84
C THR A 126 -5.83 -3.58 -3.53
N ASP A 127 -4.53 -3.81 -3.63
CA ASP A 127 -3.61 -3.81 -2.51
C ASP A 127 -2.50 -2.78 -2.79
N ILE A 128 -2.07 -2.11 -1.73
CA ILE A 128 -0.90 -1.23 -1.69
C ILE A 128 0.09 -1.90 -0.69
N GLU A 129 1.07 -1.18 -0.15
CA GLU A 129 1.89 -1.67 0.96
C GLU A 129 1.14 -1.76 2.32
N PRO A 130 1.60 -2.59 3.28
CA PRO A 130 1.08 -2.62 4.65
C PRO A 130 1.05 -1.25 5.32
N PHE A 131 0.20 -1.04 6.31
CA PHE A 131 -0.01 0.27 6.91
C PHE A 131 1.28 0.86 7.55
N PRO A 132 1.71 2.08 7.15
CA PRO A 132 2.76 2.81 7.85
C PRO A 132 2.17 3.48 9.10
N HIS A 133 2.80 3.27 10.25
CA HIS A 133 2.34 3.74 11.55
C HIS A 133 3.42 4.52 12.29
N SER A 134 3.02 5.55 13.02
CA SER A 134 3.88 6.39 13.85
C SER A 134 3.23 6.71 15.20
N ALA A 135 4.03 7.17 16.16
CA ALA A 135 3.53 7.71 17.41
C ALA A 135 2.47 8.83 17.20
N GLY A 136 2.68 9.68 16.19
CA GLY A 136 1.76 10.78 15.86
C GLY A 136 0.37 10.31 15.42
N ASP A 137 0.26 9.13 14.78
CA ASP A 137 -1.04 8.57 14.39
C ASP A 137 -1.89 8.11 15.59
N LEU A 138 -1.26 7.90 16.75
CA LEU A 138 -1.92 7.59 18.02
C LEU A 138 -2.13 8.82 18.91
N PHE A 139 -1.71 10.00 18.47
CA PHE A 139 -1.69 11.22 19.30
C PHE A 139 -0.89 11.06 20.60
N ILE A 140 0.22 10.32 20.54
CA ILE A 140 1.18 10.19 21.65
C ILE A 140 2.54 10.78 21.25
N ASP A 141 3.28 11.31 22.21
CA ASP A 141 4.62 11.88 21.96
C ASP A 141 5.67 10.80 21.64
N GLY A 142 5.45 9.58 22.12
CA GLY A 142 6.30 8.42 21.91
C GLY A 142 5.98 7.30 22.89
N ILE A 143 6.81 6.25 22.89
CA ILE A 143 6.76 5.18 23.87
C ILE A 143 7.58 5.62 25.08
N SER A 144 6.98 5.63 26.27
CA SER A 144 7.70 5.96 27.51
C SER A 144 8.94 5.07 27.70
N ILE A 145 10.04 5.67 28.16
CA ILE A 145 11.29 4.95 28.49
C ILE A 145 11.14 3.95 29.64
N ASP A 146 10.04 4.01 30.39
CA ASP A 146 9.74 3.07 31.48
C ASP A 146 8.97 1.84 31.01
N ASN A 147 8.62 1.76 29.73
CA ASN A 147 8.04 0.57 29.14
C ASN A 147 9.08 -0.58 29.14
N PRO A 148 8.77 -1.75 29.75
CA PRO A 148 9.72 -2.87 29.86
C PRO A 148 10.11 -3.50 28.53
N PHE A 149 9.39 -3.19 27.44
CA PHE A 149 9.70 -3.63 26.09
C PHE A 149 10.67 -2.69 25.34
N VAL A 150 11.02 -1.54 25.90
CA VAL A 150 12.07 -0.69 25.33
C VAL A 150 13.44 -1.33 25.60
N PRO A 151 14.27 -1.59 24.58
CA PRO A 151 15.60 -2.14 24.78
C PRO A 151 16.44 -1.24 25.70
N GLN A 152 17.20 -1.85 26.60
CA GLN A 152 17.96 -1.13 27.62
C GLN A 152 18.93 -0.11 27.02
N ASP A 153 19.57 -0.42 25.89
CA ASP A 153 20.50 0.50 25.21
C ASP A 153 19.78 1.73 24.67
N LEU A 154 18.59 1.56 24.09
CA LEU A 154 17.78 2.67 23.57
C LEU A 154 17.25 3.55 24.70
N ARG A 155 16.86 2.92 25.82
CA ARG A 155 16.50 3.62 27.06
C ARG A 155 17.67 4.46 27.60
N ASN A 156 18.87 3.90 27.65
CA ASN A 156 20.06 4.61 28.12
C ASN A 156 20.40 5.82 27.24
N ILE A 157 20.22 5.68 25.91
CA ILE A 157 20.40 6.78 24.95
C ILE A 157 19.40 7.91 25.22
N ALA A 158 18.11 7.60 25.43
CA ALA A 158 17.11 8.62 25.74
C ALA A 158 17.41 9.36 27.05
N ILE A 159 17.77 8.62 28.11
CA ILE A 159 18.16 9.22 29.39
C ILE A 159 19.37 10.14 29.22
N ALA A 160 20.38 9.72 28.46
CA ALA A 160 21.57 10.53 28.19
C ALA A 160 21.22 11.82 27.42
N ASN A 161 20.20 11.76 26.57
CA ASN A 161 19.68 12.90 25.81
C ASN A 161 18.68 13.76 26.61
N GLY A 162 18.28 13.33 27.81
CA GLY A 162 17.29 14.01 28.65
C GLY A 162 15.84 13.82 28.20
N ASP A 163 15.57 12.79 27.38
CA ASP A 163 14.24 12.45 26.87
C ASP A 163 13.58 11.36 27.73
N ASP A 164 12.25 11.45 27.92
CA ASP A 164 11.43 10.48 28.65
C ASP A 164 10.57 9.59 27.73
N VAL A 165 10.66 9.80 26.41
CA VAL A 165 9.97 9.03 25.38
C VAL A 165 10.88 8.67 24.20
N ILE A 166 10.56 7.56 23.57
CA ILE A 166 11.11 7.10 22.29
C ILE A 166 10.08 7.31 21.20
N GLN A 167 10.38 8.15 20.21
CA GLN A 167 9.56 8.26 19.01
C GLN A 167 9.80 7.07 18.10
N TYR A 168 8.78 6.68 17.34
CA TYR A 168 8.89 5.60 16.39
C TYR A 168 8.07 5.85 15.13
N VAL A 169 8.57 5.28 14.04
CA VAL A 169 7.80 4.96 12.84
C VAL A 169 8.07 3.50 12.49
N ARG A 170 7.03 2.76 12.08
CA ARG A 170 7.13 1.35 11.72
C ARG A 170 6.08 1.01 10.68
N ARG A 171 6.29 -0.07 9.94
CA ARG A 171 5.28 -0.67 9.06
C ARG A 171 4.77 -1.97 9.67
N THR A 172 3.44 -2.14 9.69
CA THR A 172 2.78 -3.30 10.30
C THR A 172 2.70 -4.46 9.31
N THR A 173 3.84 -5.03 8.90
CA THR A 173 3.91 -6.16 7.96
C THR A 173 3.33 -7.46 8.54
N GLU A 174 3.13 -7.50 9.85
CA GLU A 174 2.42 -8.55 10.57
C GLU A 174 0.89 -8.51 10.39
N LEU A 175 0.35 -7.42 9.83
CA LEU A 175 -1.05 -7.26 9.47
C LEU A 175 -1.20 -7.31 7.94
N ASP A 176 -2.44 -7.29 7.47
CA ASP A 176 -2.73 -7.28 6.04
C ASP A 176 -2.36 -5.95 5.36
N ASN A 177 -2.27 -5.98 4.02
CA ASN A 177 -2.05 -4.80 3.21
C ASN A 177 -3.25 -3.85 3.30
N ARG A 178 -2.96 -2.54 3.19
CA ARG A 178 -4.04 -1.58 2.96
C ARG A 178 -4.49 -1.67 1.51
N GLY A 179 -5.78 -1.52 1.27
CA GLY A 179 -6.37 -1.76 -0.03
C GLY A 179 -7.77 -1.18 -0.17
N SER A 180 -8.41 -1.51 -1.28
CA SER A 180 -9.80 -1.18 -1.53
C SER A 180 -10.50 -2.35 -2.22
N PHE A 181 -11.76 -2.52 -1.89
CA PHE A 181 -12.67 -3.43 -2.58
C PHE A 181 -13.89 -2.64 -3.04
N ALA A 182 -14.26 -2.80 -4.30
CA ALA A 182 -15.47 -2.22 -4.84
C ALA A 182 -16.19 -3.23 -5.72
N GLU A 183 -17.49 -3.37 -5.48
CA GLU A 183 -18.41 -4.15 -6.29
C GLU A 183 -19.56 -3.25 -6.74
N ARG A 184 -19.93 -3.36 -8.02
CA ARG A 184 -21.14 -2.73 -8.56
C ARG A 184 -21.94 -3.74 -9.35
N GLN A 185 -23.26 -3.74 -9.11
CA GLN A 185 -24.23 -4.52 -9.86
C GLN A 185 -25.38 -3.64 -10.37
N THR A 186 -25.93 -3.99 -11.54
CA THR A 186 -27.12 -3.39 -12.14
C THR A 186 -27.95 -4.44 -12.84
#